data_AF-A0A7J3D2S5-F1
#
_entry.id   AF-A0A7J3D2S5-F1
#
_cell.length_a   1.000
_cell.length_b   1.000
_cell.length_c   1.000
_cell.angle_alpha   90.00
_cell.angle_beta   90.00
_cell.angle_gamma   90.00
#
_symmetry.space_group_name_H-M   'P 1'
#
loop_
_entity.id
_entity.type
_entity.pdbx_description
1 polymer ?
#
loop_
_entity_poly.entity_id
_entity_poly.type
_entity_poly.pdbx_seq_one_letter_code
_entity_poly.pdbx_strand_id
1 'polypeptide(L)' 'MYFGSVTDKEDWFKALDQVEAVIHLAAIVSVSQSMYQPVRYLTVNPIGTANMYEILLKKGYKKKD' A
#
# COMPACT_ATOMS: atom_id res chain seq x y z
N MET A 1 -13.98 4.30 11.01
CA MET A 1 -12.65 3.65 11.07
C MET A 1 -12.65 2.56 10.01
N TYR A 2 -11.77 2.63 9.02
CA TYR A 2 -11.61 1.56 8.04
C TYR A 2 -10.69 0.50 8.65
N PHE A 3 -11.19 -0.72 8.82
CA PHE A 3 -10.33 -1.87 9.08
C PHE A 3 -9.91 -2.44 7.73
N GLY A 4 -8.62 -2.63 7.53
CA GLY A 4 -8.11 -3.15 6.26
C GLY A 4 -6.62 -3.43 6.27
N SER A 5 -6.14 -3.99 5.17
CA SER A 5 -4.74 -4.32 4.95
C SER A 5 -4.22 -3.73 3.65
N VAL A 6 -2.97 -3.25 3.67
CA VAL A 6 -2.27 -2.78 2.46
C VAL A 6 -2.01 -3.92 1.46
N THR A 7 -2.13 -5.17 1.92
CA THR A 7 -1.99 -6.37 1.07
C THR A 7 -3.27 -6.69 0.30
N ASP A 8 -4.39 -6.02 0.60
CA ASP A 8 -5.68 -6.20 -0.05
C ASP A 8 -5.98 -5.01 -0.97
N LYS A 9 -6.25 -5.29 -2.26
CA LYS A 9 -6.55 -4.24 -3.26
C LYS A 9 -7.93 -3.63 -3.07
N GLU A 10 -8.90 -4.38 -2.55
CA GLU A 10 -10.26 -3.87 -2.31
C GLU A 10 -10.28 -2.87 -1.15
N ASP A 11 -9.46 -3.11 -0.13
CA ASP A 11 -9.30 -2.15 0.97
C ASP A 11 -8.66 -0.86 0.48
N TRP A 12 -7.65 -0.94 -0.40
CA TRP A 12 -7.09 0.24 -1.05
C TRP A 12 -8.13 0.99 -1.89
N PHE A 13 -8.95 0.28 -2.66
CA PHE A 13 -9.96 0.90 -3.51
C PHE A 13 -10.93 1.76 -2.69
N LYS A 14 -11.40 1.21 -1.56
CA LYS A 14 -12.29 1.91 -0.61
C LYS A 14 -11.58 3.05 0.10
N ALA A 15 -10.34 2.82 0.58
CA ALA A 15 -9.59 3.81 1.33
C ALA A 15 -9.18 5.04 0.50
N LEU A 16 -9.05 4.88 -0.83
CA LEU A 16 -8.70 5.95 -1.76
C LEU A 16 -9.92 6.66 -2.38
N ASP A 17 -11.13 6.45 -1.86
CA ASP A 17 -12.30 7.20 -2.33
C ASP A 17 -12.29 8.63 -1.76
N GLN A 18 -12.45 9.63 -2.63
CA GLN A 18 -12.43 11.06 -2.29
C GLN A 18 -11.18 11.55 -1.53
N VAL A 19 -10.04 10.87 -1.67
CA VAL A 19 -8.76 11.26 -1.05
C VAL A 19 -7.94 12.15 -1.97
N GLU A 20 -7.54 13.31 -1.47
CA GLU A 20 -6.69 14.28 -2.20
C GLU A 20 -5.19 13.98 -2.07
N ALA A 21 -4.76 13.43 -0.92
CA ALA A 21 -3.36 13.10 -0.65
C ALA A 21 -3.23 11.88 0.27
N VAL A 22 -2.14 11.10 0.08
CA VAL A 22 -1.86 9.88 0.86
C VAL A 22 -0.51 10.01 1.56
N ILE A 23 -0.48 9.72 2.86
CA ILE A 23 0.77 9.51 3.62
C ILE A 23 0.85 8.01 3.97
N HIS A 24 1.70 7.28 3.25
CA HIS A 24 1.80 5.82 3.38
C HIS A 24 2.83 5.42 4.46
N LEU A 25 2.36 5.15 5.69
CA LEU A 25 3.21 4.79 6.84
C LEU A 25 3.17 3.29 7.21
N ALA A 26 2.34 2.50 6.54
CA ALA A 26 2.17 1.09 6.84
C ALA A 26 3.35 0.26 6.29
N ALA A 27 4.13 -0.35 7.19
CA ALA A 27 5.25 -1.21 6.83
C ALA A 27 5.60 -2.17 7.99
N ILE A 28 6.23 -3.29 7.66
CA ILE A 28 7.03 -4.06 8.61
C ILE A 28 8.43 -3.42 8.65
N VAL A 29 8.86 -2.94 9.81
CA VAL A 29 10.12 -2.17 9.96
C VAL A 29 11.27 -2.96 10.59
N SER A 30 11.01 -4.17 11.08
CA SER A 30 12.03 -4.98 11.77
C SER A 30 12.98 -5.66 10.77
N VAL A 31 14.29 -5.46 10.96
CA VAL A 31 15.34 -6.13 10.17
C VAL A 31 15.26 -7.65 10.30
N SER A 32 14.98 -8.18 11.49
CA SER A 32 14.81 -9.64 11.67
C SER A 32 13.66 -10.18 10.82
N GLN A 33 12.58 -9.41 10.65
CA GLN A 33 11.44 -9.84 9.85
C GLN A 33 11.77 -9.87 8.35
N SER A 34 12.62 -8.97 7.84
CA SER A 34 13.05 -9.05 6.44
C SER A 34 13.96 -10.26 6.17
N MET A 35 14.74 -10.71 7.16
CA MET A 35 15.64 -11.86 7.02
C MET A 35 14.95 -13.21 7.23
N TYR A 36 14.11 -13.32 8.26
CA TYR A 36 13.50 -14.59 8.66
C TYR A 36 12.07 -14.78 8.14
N GLN A 37 11.39 -13.71 7.74
CA GLN A 37 10.04 -13.75 7.14
C GLN A 37 9.98 -12.94 5.83
N PRO A 38 10.87 -13.22 4.85
CA PRO A 38 11.03 -12.39 3.66
C PRO A 38 9.75 -12.30 2.83
N VAL A 39 8.98 -13.38 2.69
CA VAL A 39 7.69 -13.36 1.96
C VAL A 39 6.73 -12.37 2.61
N ARG A 40 6.53 -12.45 3.94
CA ARG A 40 5.65 -11.53 4.66
C ARG A 40 6.12 -10.09 4.54
N TYR A 41 7.42 -9.85 4.70
CA TYR A 41 8.03 -8.52 4.54
C TYR A 41 7.80 -7.95 3.12
N LEU A 42 8.03 -8.76 2.08
CA LEU A 42 7.83 -8.37 0.69
C LEU A 42 6.34 -8.19 0.34
N THR A 43 5.45 -9.00 0.91
CA THR A 43 4.01 -8.85 0.73
C THR A 43 3.49 -7.54 1.32
N VAL A 44 3.93 -7.17 2.53
CA VAL A 44 3.46 -5.94 3.18
C VAL A 44 4.11 -4.71 2.59
N ASN A 45 5.45 -4.70 2.43
CA ASN A 45 6.18 -3.48 2.12
C ASN A 45 6.10 -3.15 0.61
N PRO A 46 6.84 -3.82 -0.30
CA PRO A 46 6.82 -3.48 -1.71
C PRO A 46 5.51 -3.85 -2.40
N ILE A 47 4.92 -5.02 -2.15
CA ILE A 47 3.66 -5.41 -2.81
C ILE A 47 2.49 -4.56 -2.31
N GLY A 48 2.39 -4.30 -1.00
CA GLY A 48 1.36 -3.42 -0.46
C GLY A 48 1.46 -1.98 -1.00
N THR A 49 2.68 -1.45 -1.13
CA THR A 49 2.93 -0.16 -1.79
C THR A 49 2.54 -0.20 -3.27
N ALA A 50 2.88 -1.28 -3.99
CA ALA A 50 2.56 -1.43 -5.41
C ALA A 50 1.05 -1.50 -5.66
N ASN A 51 0.28 -2.15 -4.77
CA ASN A 51 -1.19 -2.18 -4.85
C ASN A 51 -1.79 -0.76 -4.86
N MET A 52 -1.31 0.12 -3.98
CA MET A 52 -1.73 1.53 -3.95
C MET A 52 -1.43 2.22 -5.29
N TYR A 53 -0.20 2.09 -5.81
CA TYR A 53 0.18 2.71 -7.07
C TYR A 53 -0.63 2.18 -8.26
N GLU A 54 -0.89 0.87 -8.33
CA GLU A 54 -1.69 0.29 -9.41
C GLU A 54 -3.10 0.90 -9.46
N ILE A 55 -3.71 1.15 -8.30
CA ILE A 55 -5.04 1.76 -8.21
C ILE A 55 -4.99 3.25 -8.57
N LEU A 56 -3.98 3.99 -8.08
CA LEU A 56 -3.80 5.40 -8.43
C LEU A 56 -3.57 5.61 -9.93
N LEU A 57 -2.76 4.77 -10.56
CA LEU A 57 -2.54 4.80 -12.01
C LEU A 57 -3.84 4.52 -12.79
N LYS A 58 -4.64 3.53 -12.35
CA LYS A 58 -5.95 3.22 -12.96
C LYS A 58 -6.97 4.35 -12.81
N LYS A 59 -6.96 5.08 -11.69
CA LYS A 59 -7.83 6.25 -11.46
C LYS A 59 -7.38 7.50 -12.25
N GLY A 60 -6.30 7.41 -13.04
CA GLY A 60 -5.85 8.49 -13.91
C GLY A 60 -5.13 9.62 -13.17
N TYR A 61 -4.63 9.37 -11.96
CA TYR A 61 -3.80 10.34 -11.24
C TYR A 61 -2.53 10.60 -12.04
N LYS A 62 -2.41 11.81 -12.56
CA LYS A 62 -1.21 12.25 -13.26
C LYS A 62 -0.22 12.77 -12.24
N LYS A 63 1.05 12.37 -12.38
CA LYS A 63 2.15 13.07 -11.73
C LYS A 63 2.01 14.55 -12.11
N LYS A 64 1.99 15.43 -11.10
CA LYS A 64 2.14 16.87 -11.35
C LYS A 64 3.62 17.07 -11.68
N ASP A 65 3.90 17.47 -12.91
CA ASP A 65 5.26 17.78 -13.37
C ASP A 65 5.88 18.92 -12.54
#